data_AF-A0A0F9FY45-F1
#
_entry.id   AF-A0A0F9FY45-F1
#
_cell.length_a   1.000
_cell.length_b   1.000
_cell.length_c   1.000
_cell.angle_alpha   90.00
_cell.angle_beta   90.00
_cell.angle_gamma   90.00
#
_symmetry.space_group_name_H-M   'P 1'
#
loop_
_entity.id
_entity.type
_entity.pdbx_description
1 polymer ?
#
loop_
_entity_poly.entity_id
_entity_poly.type
_entity_poly.pdbx_seq_one_letter_code
_entity_poly.pdbx_strand_id
1 'polypeptide(L)' 'MCLVTSMNQLRQIPFFNYPALFNRQKAEIMACLEDVLGRGAYILQNDLEEFENNLRSLLDIKYAYGVADGTNALIL' A
#
# COMPACT_ATOMS: atom_id res chain seq x y z
N MET A 1 -42.69 -33.42 -7.37
CA MET A 1 -42.48 -32.67 -8.63
C MET A 1 -41.41 -31.64 -8.34
N CYS A 2 -40.26 -31.73 -9.02
CA CYS A 2 -39.19 -30.72 -9.02
C CYS A 2 -39.77 -29.31 -9.18
N LEU A 3 -39.17 -28.24 -8.66
CA LEU A 3 -37.85 -27.74 -9.05
C LEU A 3 -37.28 -26.83 -7.96
N VAL A 4 -36.13 -27.20 -7.41
CA VAL A 4 -35.17 -26.24 -6.85
C VAL A 4 -34.46 -25.63 -8.05
N THR A 5 -34.95 -24.51 -8.56
CA THR A 5 -34.27 -23.78 -9.63
C THR A 5 -33.13 -22.98 -9.00
N SER A 6 -31.94 -23.57 -9.04
CA SER A 6 -30.66 -22.95 -8.68
C SER A 6 -30.51 -21.59 -9.38
N MET A 7 -30.44 -20.52 -8.58
CA MET A 7 -30.07 -19.19 -9.08
C MET A 7 -28.57 -19.21 -9.42
N ASN A 8 -28.25 -19.32 -10.70
CA ASN A 8 -26.87 -19.15 -11.17
C ASN A 8 -26.51 -17.65 -11.08
N GLN A 9 -26.00 -17.23 -9.92
CA GLN A 9 -25.49 -15.87 -9.72
C GLN A 9 -24.14 -15.74 -10.43
N LEU A 10 -24.08 -14.91 -11.47
CA LEU A 10 -22.83 -14.53 -12.15
C LEU A 10 -21.90 -13.88 -11.12
N ARG A 11 -20.83 -14.58 -10.71
CA ARG A 11 -19.78 -14.01 -9.85
C ARG A 11 -19.10 -12.87 -10.62
N GLN A 12 -19.29 -11.65 -10.15
CA GLN A 12 -18.52 -10.48 -10.59
C GLN A 12 -17.10 -10.62 -10.03
N ILE A 13 -16.12 -10.87 -10.91
CA ILE A 13 -14.70 -10.92 -10.54
C ILE A 13 -14.12 -9.53 -10.76
N PRO A 14 -13.68 -8.83 -9.71
CA PRO A 14 -13.09 -7.51 -9.87
C PRO A 14 -11.71 -7.62 -10.55
N PHE A 15 -11.39 -6.65 -11.41
CA PHE A 15 -10.04 -6.53 -11.99
C PHE A 15 -8.96 -6.42 -10.90
N PHE A 16 -9.22 -5.64 -9.85
CA PHE A 16 -8.38 -5.54 -8.66
C PHE A 16 -9.22 -5.28 -7.41
N ASN A 17 -8.96 -6.01 -6.33
CA ASN A 17 -9.74 -5.91 -5.09
C ASN A 17 -9.05 -4.99 -4.07
N TYR A 18 -9.16 -3.68 -4.26
CA TYR A 18 -8.59 -2.67 -3.36
C TYR A 18 -9.05 -2.83 -1.89
N PRO A 19 -10.34 -3.07 -1.59
CA PRO A 19 -10.77 -3.27 -0.22
C PRO A 19 -10.05 -4.44 0.47
N ALA A 20 -9.86 -5.56 -0.23
CA ALA A 20 -9.17 -6.72 0.33
C ALA A 20 -7.68 -6.44 0.62
N LEU A 21 -7.01 -5.62 -0.20
CA LEU A 21 -5.62 -5.22 0.01
C LEU A 21 -5.47 -4.47 1.34
N PHE A 22 -6.27 -3.44 1.56
CA PHE A 22 -6.24 -2.68 2.82
C PHE A 22 -6.63 -3.55 4.01
N ASN A 23 -7.72 -4.32 3.90
CA ASN A 23 -8.21 -5.13 5.01
C ASN A 23 -7.19 -6.19 5.49
N ARG A 24 -6.32 -6.68 4.61
CA ARG A 24 -5.27 -7.65 4.97
C ARG A 24 -4.21 -7.05 5.90
N GLN A 25 -3.89 -5.77 5.75
CA GLN A 25 -2.80 -5.09 6.48
C GLN A 25 -3.31 -3.96 7.37
N LYS A 26 -4.64 -3.87 7.58
CA LYS A 26 -5.28 -2.75 8.27
C LYS A 26 -4.66 -2.45 9.63
N ALA A 27 -4.40 -3.47 10.45
CA ALA A 27 -3.86 -3.26 11.79
C ALA A 27 -2.48 -2.58 11.75
N GLU A 28 -1.60 -3.03 10.86
CA GLU A 28 -0.25 -2.49 10.70
C GLU A 28 -0.28 -1.07 10.13
N ILE A 29 -1.09 -0.83 9.09
CA ILE A 29 -1.24 0.50 8.48
C ILE A 29 -1.78 1.50 9.50
N MET A 30 -2.80 1.13 10.27
CA MET A 30 -3.39 2.03 11.27
C MET A 30 -2.43 2.33 12.43
N ALA A 31 -1.63 1.34 12.87
CA ALA A 31 -0.62 1.57 13.91
C ALA A 31 0.49 2.51 13.44
N CYS A 32 0.98 2.34 12.21
CA CYS A 32 1.97 3.24 11.60
C CYS A 32 1.41 4.67 11.47
N LEU A 33 0.16 4.80 11.02
CA LEU A 33 -0.49 6.10 10.89
C LEU A 33 -0.68 6.79 12.25
N GLU A 34 -1.10 6.08 13.28
CA GLU A 34 -1.23 6.62 14.65
C GLU A 34 0.12 7.10 15.20
N ASP A 35 1.19 6.32 15.01
CA ASP A 35 2.54 6.69 15.45
C ASP A 35 3.06 7.95 14.73
N VAL A 36 3.04 7.97 13.40
CA VAL A 36 3.52 9.11 12.59
C VAL A 36 2.76 10.39 12.92
N LEU A 37 1.42 10.32 12.98
CA LEU A 37 0.58 11.47 13.31
C LEU A 37 0.77 11.91 14.77
N GLY A 38 0.91 10.96 15.70
CA GLY A 38 1.15 11.23 17.12
C GLY A 38 2.48 11.96 17.36
N ARG A 39 3.51 11.64 16.58
CA ARG A 39 4.82 12.32 16.61
C ARG A 39 4.83 13.65 15.85
N GLY A 40 3.82 13.93 15.01
CA GLY A 40 3.82 15.08 14.11
C GLY A 40 4.88 14.98 12.99
N ALA A 41 5.26 13.77 12.61
CA ALA A 41 6.38 13.48 11.73
C ALA A 41 5.99 13.53 10.23
N TYR A 42 5.67 14.72 9.71
CA TYR A 42 5.01 14.83 8.39
C TYR A 42 5.94 14.85 7.17
N ILE A 43 7.04 15.59 7.19
CA ILE A 43 7.85 15.89 5.99
C ILE A 43 9.33 15.62 6.27
N LEU A 44 9.96 14.79 5.42
CA LEU A 44 11.40 14.43 5.47
C LEU A 44 11.86 13.95 6.86
N GLN A 45 11.10 13.03 7.45
CA GLN A 45 11.39 12.46 8.78
C GLN A 45 12.03 11.08 8.69
N ASN A 46 12.40 10.51 9.83
CA ASN A 46 13.08 9.21 9.93
C ASN A 46 12.35 8.08 9.19
N ASP A 47 11.02 8.11 9.14
CA ASP A 47 10.21 7.13 8.41
C ASP A 47 10.55 7.09 6.90
N LEU A 48 10.87 8.24 6.31
CA LEU A 48 11.33 8.33 4.92
C LEU A 48 12.75 7.79 4.77
N GLU A 49 13.66 8.16 5.68
CA GLU A 49 15.05 7.69 5.66
C GLU A 49 15.12 6.16 5.80
N GLU A 50 14.33 5.60 6.70
CA GLU A 50 14.21 4.15 6.87
C GLU A 50 13.66 3.47 5.61
N PHE A 51 12.61 4.03 5.00
CA PHE A 51 12.06 3.52 3.75
C PHE A 51 13.11 3.51 2.63
N GLU A 52 13.85 4.60 2.44
CA GLU A 52 14.90 4.70 1.43
C GLU A 52 16.03 3.70 1.69
N ASN A 53 16.46 3.53 2.94
CA ASN A 53 17.49 2.56 3.33
C ASN A 53 17.04 1.11 3.11
N ASN A 54 15.80 0.79 3.46
CA ASN A 54 15.21 -0.53 3.21
C ASN A 54 15.09 -0.81 1.71
N LEU A 55 14.68 0.17 0.91
CA LEU A 55 14.57 0.04 -0.55
C LEU A 55 15.93 -0.14 -1.21
N ARG A 56 16.94 0.62 -0.79
CA ARG A 56 18.34 0.45 -1.24
C ARG A 56 18.84 -0.97 -1.00
N SER A 57 18.56 -1.51 0.19
CA SER A 57 18.96 -2.86 0.57
C SER A 57 18.20 -3.94 -0.19
N LEU A 58 16.91 -3.74 -0.41
CA LEU A 58 16.06 -4.66 -1.19
C LEU A 58 16.51 -4.78 -2.65
N LEU A 59 16.93 -3.66 -3.25
CA LEU A 59 17.30 -3.59 -4.67
C LEU A 59 18.81 -3.73 -4.93
N ASP A 60 19.62 -3.79 -3.88
CA ASP A 60 21.10 -3.79 -3.96
C ASP A 60 21.67 -2.58 -4.73
N ILE A 61 21.28 -1.37 -4.32
CA ILE A 61 21.72 -0.13 -4.96
C ILE A 61 22.39 0.87 -4.00
N LYS A 62 23.50 1.45 -4.46
CA LYS A 62 23.65 2.91 -4.65
C LYS A 62 22.90 3.83 -3.70
N TYR A 63 21.75 4.31 -4.18
CA TYR A 63 20.98 5.41 -3.63
C TYR A 63 19.50 5.18 -3.96
N ALA A 64 18.61 5.63 -3.09
CA ALA A 64 17.18 5.72 -3.34
C ALA A 64 16.69 7.04 -2.73
N TYR A 65 15.82 7.74 -3.46
CA TYR A 65 15.29 9.04 -3.06
C TYR A 65 13.78 9.03 -3.25
N GLY A 66 13.05 9.30 -2.18
CA GLY A 66 11.60 9.43 -2.19
C GLY A 66 11.19 10.77 -2.79
N VAL A 67 10.34 10.70 -3.81
CA VAL A 67 9.69 11.85 -4.44
C VAL A 67 8.18 11.67 -4.42
N ALA A 68 7.42 12.71 -4.79
CA ALA A 68 5.96 12.70 -4.68
C ALA A 68 5.27 11.60 -5.52
N ASP A 69 5.81 11.28 -6.70
CA ASP A 69 5.25 10.28 -7.61
C ASP A 69 6.27 9.84 -8.68
N GLY A 70 5.91 8.84 -9.48
CA GLY A 70 6.77 8.29 -10.52
C GLY A 70 7.03 9.22 -11.71
N THR A 71 6.17 10.22 -11.97
CA THR A 71 6.43 11.22 -13.01
C THR A 71 7.54 12.16 -12.56
N ASN A 72 7.48 12.61 -11.30
CA ASN A 72 8.53 13.41 -10.67
C ASN A 72 9.87 12.65 -10.60
N ALA A 73 9.84 11.33 -10.37
CA ALA A 73 11.04 10.49 -10.35
C ALA A 73 11.79 10.43 -11.69
N LEU A 74 11.10 10.69 -12.81
CA LEU A 74 11.71 10.68 -14.14
C LEU A 74 12.24 12.05 -14.59
N ILE A 75 11.71 13.13 -14.00
CA ILE A 75 11.98 14.51 -14.45
C ILE A 75 13.08 15.17 -13.61
N LEU A 76 13.15 14.88 -12.31
CA LEU A 76 14.11 15.45 -11.36
C LEU A 76 15.45 14.69 -11.39
#